data_AF-A0A4Q3WRX3-F1
#
_entry.id   AF-A0A4Q3WRX3-F1
#
_cell.length_a   1.000
_cell.length_b   1.000
_cell.length_c   1.000
_cell.angle_alpha   90.00
_cell.angle_beta   90.00
_cell.angle_gamma   90.00
#
_symmetry.space_group_name_H-M   'P 1'
#
loop_
_entity.id
_entity.type
_entity.pdbx_description
1 polymer ?
#
loop_
_entity_poly.entity_id
_entity_poly.type
_entity_poly.pdbx_seq_one_letter_code
_entity_poly.pdbx_strand_id
1 'polypeptide(L)'
;MSVSPVSSPLPLLFGKPRRSLGWQGYTTEIPDGWNPGKFSGTRATGDLRVDDDNGVRFELRWETTKKTPDVEKSVSNFLNTLTKDAKKRKLSFEIVADAKVVSRSKKRKDQVISFGWLGDDKAQSPCGFGAAWYCSTCDRVTFAHVVGQAGEKPAKIERLASEVIGPLECHGEGGWDSWSLYDLKIEIPTEFELGRAQLLLNKVEIEWVRPKPIGFYGWGRRAERLKLSRFPVASVLLADHPLEK
;
A
#
# COMPACT_ATOMS: atom_id res chain seq x y z
N MET A 1 35.33 2.57 4.99
CA MET A 1 34.02 2.86 5.58
C MET A 1 33.37 3.97 4.78
N SER A 2 32.50 3.66 3.82
CA SER A 2 31.81 4.70 3.04
C SER A 2 30.56 5.13 3.81
N VAL A 3 30.51 6.39 4.18
CA VAL A 3 29.32 7.03 4.74
C VAL A 3 28.28 7.07 3.63
N SER A 4 27.15 6.39 3.82
CA SER A 4 26.01 6.47 2.90
C SER A 4 25.59 7.94 2.75
N PRO A 5 25.36 8.44 1.53
CA PRO A 5 24.94 9.82 1.35
C PRO A 5 23.59 10.01 2.04
N VAL A 6 23.48 11.11 2.81
CA VAL A 6 22.20 11.62 3.30
C VAL A 6 21.28 11.70 2.09
N SER A 7 20.21 10.89 2.08
CA SER A 7 19.31 10.81 0.94
C SER A 7 18.78 12.20 0.63
N SER A 8 19.09 12.74 -0.54
CA SER A 8 18.50 13.98 -1.02
C SER A 8 16.98 13.91 -0.82
N PRO A 9 16.33 15.00 -0.35
CA PRO A 9 14.89 14.99 -0.18
C PRO A 9 14.25 14.62 -1.51
N LEU A 10 13.41 13.59 -1.49
CA LEU A 10 12.70 13.15 -2.68
C LEU A 10 11.93 14.34 -3.25
N PRO A 11 11.82 14.49 -4.58
CA PRO A 11 11.16 15.66 -5.17
C PRO A 11 9.70 15.78 -4.67
N LEU A 12 8.96 16.85 -4.88
CA LEU A 12 7.58 16.92 -4.35
C LEU A 12 6.59 16.10 -5.19
N LEU A 13 5.58 15.49 -4.56
CA LEU A 13 4.38 14.97 -5.22
C LEU A 13 3.31 16.08 -5.19
N PHE A 14 3.06 16.76 -6.31
CA PHE A 14 2.18 17.95 -6.36
C PHE A 14 2.54 19.06 -5.37
N GLY A 15 3.84 19.33 -5.16
CA GLY A 15 4.27 20.35 -4.19
C GLY A 15 4.14 19.90 -2.73
N LYS A 16 3.72 18.66 -2.47
CA LYS A 16 3.72 18.06 -1.13
C LYS A 16 4.95 17.17 -0.90
N PRO A 17 5.50 17.16 0.33
CA PRO A 17 6.50 16.18 0.72
C PRO A 17 6.00 14.76 0.44
N ARG A 18 6.92 13.88 0.01
CA ARG A 18 6.63 12.46 -0.19
C ARG A 18 7.46 11.62 0.78
N ARG A 19 6.95 10.42 1.07
CA ARG A 19 7.65 9.40 1.84
C ARG A 19 7.50 8.03 1.21
N SER A 20 8.40 7.12 1.57
CA SER A 20 8.34 5.72 1.14
C SER A 20 7.19 5.01 1.87
N LEU A 21 6.48 4.17 1.14
CA LEU A 21 5.57 3.14 1.65
C LEU A 21 6.15 1.78 1.31
N GLY A 22 6.17 0.87 2.27
CA GLY A 22 6.78 -0.46 2.17
C GLY A 22 5.96 -1.46 2.96
N TRP A 23 5.40 -2.46 2.30
CA TRP A 23 4.50 -3.43 2.93
C TRP A 23 4.47 -4.76 2.18
N GLN A 24 4.83 -5.87 2.83
CA GLN A 24 4.73 -7.23 2.24
C GLN A 24 5.40 -7.36 0.85
N GLY A 25 6.55 -6.69 0.68
CA GLY A 25 7.32 -6.63 -0.57
C GLY A 25 6.83 -5.60 -1.58
N TYR A 26 5.73 -4.89 -1.30
CA TYR A 26 5.31 -3.75 -2.10
C TYR A 26 6.01 -2.48 -1.66
N THR A 27 6.53 -1.70 -2.61
CA THR A 27 7.17 -0.42 -2.34
C THR A 27 6.69 0.65 -3.29
N THR A 28 6.42 1.85 -2.77
CA THR A 28 6.12 3.03 -3.58
C THR A 28 6.38 4.31 -2.78
N GLU A 29 6.04 5.45 -3.37
CA GLU A 29 6.06 6.75 -2.73
C GLU A 29 4.63 7.29 -2.61
N ILE A 30 4.33 7.85 -1.45
CA ILE A 30 3.03 8.45 -1.13
C ILE A 30 3.22 9.85 -0.54
N PRO A 31 2.21 10.72 -0.60
CA PRO A 31 2.21 11.97 0.16
C PRO A 31 2.48 11.75 1.65
N ASP A 32 3.23 12.65 2.29
CA ASP A 32 3.75 12.46 3.65
C ASP A 32 2.66 12.27 4.73
N GLY A 33 1.51 12.94 4.57
CA GLY A 33 0.36 12.80 5.47
C GLY A 33 -0.43 11.49 5.33
N TRP A 34 -0.06 10.61 4.40
CA TRP A 34 -0.80 9.37 4.14
C TRP A 34 -0.22 8.21 4.95
N ASN A 35 -1.02 7.60 5.83
CA ASN A 35 -0.60 6.56 6.77
C ASN A 35 -1.40 5.26 6.58
N PRO A 36 -0.80 4.07 6.75
CA PRO A 36 -1.54 2.82 6.83
C PRO A 36 -2.65 2.89 7.88
N GLY A 37 -3.91 2.79 7.43
CA GLY A 37 -5.11 2.87 8.28
C GLY A 37 -5.74 1.51 8.53
N LYS A 38 -5.68 0.60 7.55
CA LYS A 38 -6.16 -0.78 7.69
C LYS A 38 -5.31 -1.72 6.85
N PHE A 39 -5.10 -2.94 7.33
CA PHE A 39 -4.43 -3.98 6.58
C PHE A 39 -4.93 -5.36 7.02
N SER A 40 -4.79 -6.35 6.15
CA SER A 40 -5.00 -7.75 6.50
C SER A 40 -4.19 -8.69 5.60
N GLY A 41 -4.11 -9.96 5.99
CA GLY A 41 -3.56 -11.02 5.17
C GLY A 41 -2.07 -11.33 5.39
N THR A 42 -1.51 -12.06 4.43
CA THR A 42 -0.16 -12.60 4.38
C THR A 42 0.56 -12.13 3.11
N ARG A 43 1.77 -12.65 2.87
CA ARG A 43 2.49 -12.38 1.62
C ARG A 43 1.74 -12.86 0.38
N ALA A 44 0.99 -13.96 0.51
CA ALA A 44 0.24 -14.56 -0.58
C ALA A 44 -1.07 -13.84 -0.89
N THR A 45 -1.81 -13.39 0.13
CA THR A 45 -3.09 -12.69 -0.07
C THR A 45 -3.28 -11.63 1.00
N GLY A 46 -3.73 -10.45 0.63
CA GLY A 46 -3.97 -9.39 1.61
C GLY A 46 -4.45 -8.09 1.02
N ASP A 47 -4.69 -7.15 1.91
CA ASP A 47 -5.03 -5.78 1.59
C ASP A 47 -4.27 -4.80 2.48
N LEU A 48 -3.98 -3.63 1.92
CA LEU A 48 -3.45 -2.48 2.60
C LEU A 48 -4.27 -1.27 2.17
N ARG A 49 -4.80 -0.54 3.15
CA ARG A 49 -5.48 0.72 2.99
C ARG A 49 -4.67 1.81 3.69
N VAL A 50 -4.44 2.88 2.97
CA VAL A 50 -3.71 4.06 3.42
C VAL A 50 -4.67 5.24 3.41
N ASP A 51 -4.68 5.94 4.53
CA ASP A 51 -5.59 7.03 4.84
C ASP A 51 -4.82 8.34 5.08
N ASP A 52 -5.46 9.48 4.88
CA ASP A 52 -5.07 10.75 5.48
C ASP A 52 -6.08 11.18 6.56
N ASP A 53 -5.93 12.40 7.07
CA ASP A 53 -6.82 12.95 8.12
C ASP A 53 -8.31 12.98 7.72
N ASN A 54 -8.60 12.94 6.42
CA ASN A 54 -9.96 13.00 5.86
C ASN A 54 -10.46 11.62 5.40
N GLY A 55 -9.68 10.55 5.56
CA GLY A 55 -10.07 9.18 5.26
C GLY A 55 -9.26 8.53 4.14
N VAL A 56 -9.89 7.63 3.38
CA VAL A 56 -9.20 6.73 2.43
C VAL A 56 -8.55 7.51 1.31
N ARG A 57 -7.34 7.09 0.94
CA ARG A 57 -6.59 7.67 -0.16
C ARG A 57 -6.04 6.66 -1.13
N PHE A 58 -5.51 5.56 -0.64
CA PHE A 58 -4.91 4.52 -1.46
C PHE A 58 -5.30 3.15 -0.92
N GLU A 59 -5.75 2.28 -1.80
CA GLU A 59 -5.96 0.87 -1.46
C GLU A 59 -5.16 -0.01 -2.40
N LEU A 60 -4.56 -1.03 -1.81
CA LEU A 60 -3.77 -2.07 -2.44
C LEU A 60 -4.33 -3.42 -2.00
N ARG A 61 -4.58 -4.30 -2.95
CA ARG A 61 -4.98 -5.70 -2.70
C ARG A 61 -4.13 -6.62 -3.53
N TRP A 62 -3.81 -7.79 -3.00
CA TRP A 62 -3.06 -8.79 -3.73
C TRP A 62 -3.52 -10.20 -3.42
N GLU A 63 -3.30 -11.09 -4.38
CA GLU A 63 -3.56 -12.52 -4.23
C GLU A 63 -2.64 -13.33 -5.14
N THR A 64 -2.00 -14.36 -4.61
CA THR A 64 -1.23 -15.35 -5.36
C THR A 64 -2.18 -16.27 -6.10
N THR A 65 -1.97 -16.43 -7.40
CA THR A 65 -2.77 -17.31 -8.25
C THR A 65 -1.98 -18.54 -8.66
N LYS A 66 -2.64 -19.71 -8.68
CA LYS A 66 -2.06 -20.97 -9.18
C LYS A 66 -2.22 -21.15 -10.70
N LYS A 67 -3.03 -20.30 -11.33
CA LYS A 67 -3.34 -20.34 -12.77
C LYS A 67 -3.06 -18.98 -13.38
N THR A 68 -2.86 -18.93 -14.69
CA THR A 68 -2.79 -17.65 -15.41
C THR A 68 -4.04 -16.82 -15.10
N PRO A 69 -3.89 -15.64 -14.47
CA PRO A 69 -5.03 -14.83 -14.10
C PRO A 69 -5.58 -14.11 -15.33
N ASP A 70 -6.89 -13.85 -15.30
CA ASP A 70 -7.56 -12.91 -16.18
C ASP A 70 -7.72 -11.58 -15.44
N VAL A 71 -6.74 -10.70 -15.64
CA VAL A 71 -6.67 -9.40 -14.94
C VAL A 71 -7.80 -8.48 -15.41
N GLU A 72 -8.13 -8.52 -16.70
CA GLU A 72 -9.22 -7.71 -17.28
C GLU A 72 -10.57 -8.08 -16.66
N LYS A 73 -10.86 -9.38 -16.53
CA LYS A 73 -12.07 -9.85 -15.84
C LYS A 73 -12.08 -9.47 -14.37
N SER A 74 -10.92 -9.51 -13.70
CA SER A 74 -10.80 -9.06 -12.30
C SER A 74 -11.16 -7.57 -12.14
N VAL A 75 -10.66 -6.71 -13.04
CA VAL A 75 -11.02 -5.27 -13.08
C VAL A 75 -12.51 -5.08 -13.38
N SER A 76 -13.05 -5.78 -14.38
CA SER A 76 -14.47 -5.71 -14.73
C SER A 76 -15.36 -6.10 -13.54
N ASN A 77 -15.03 -7.19 -12.83
CA ASN A 77 -15.76 -7.62 -11.64
C ASN A 77 -15.73 -6.60 -10.50
N PHE A 78 -14.57 -5.97 -10.28
CA PHE A 78 -14.42 -4.90 -9.30
C PHE A 78 -15.31 -3.69 -9.64
N LEU A 79 -15.21 -3.17 -10.87
CA LEU A 79 -16.01 -2.03 -11.32
C LEU A 79 -17.51 -2.34 -11.27
N ASN A 80 -17.92 -3.55 -11.66
CA ASN A 80 -19.30 -4.01 -11.55
C ASN A 80 -19.81 -4.04 -10.11
N THR A 81 -18.94 -4.35 -9.14
CA THR A 81 -19.29 -4.33 -7.72
C THR A 81 -19.57 -2.90 -7.26
N LEU A 82 -18.71 -1.94 -7.63
CA LEU A 82 -18.92 -0.52 -7.34
C LEU A 82 -20.21 0.02 -7.98
N THR A 83 -20.45 -0.30 -9.25
CA THR A 83 -21.69 0.07 -9.97
C THR A 83 -22.93 -0.44 -9.25
N LYS A 84 -22.91 -1.72 -8.82
CA LYS A 84 -24.04 -2.33 -8.08
C LYS A 84 -24.28 -1.63 -6.74
N ASP A 85 -23.22 -1.30 -6.01
CA ASP A 85 -23.35 -0.64 -4.71
C ASP A 85 -23.81 0.82 -4.82
N ALA A 86 -23.35 1.55 -5.83
CA ALA A 86 -23.88 2.88 -6.15
C ALA A 86 -25.38 2.82 -6.50
N LYS A 87 -25.79 1.86 -7.35
CA LYS A 87 -27.20 1.66 -7.72
C LYS A 87 -28.08 1.35 -6.51
N LYS A 88 -27.63 0.48 -5.59
CA LYS A 88 -28.37 0.19 -4.33
C LYS A 88 -28.57 1.45 -3.48
N ARG A 89 -27.58 2.34 -3.47
CA ARG A 89 -27.60 3.60 -2.72
C ARG A 89 -28.26 4.76 -3.49
N LYS A 90 -28.73 4.50 -4.73
CA LYS A 90 -29.29 5.52 -5.65
C LYS A 90 -28.33 6.68 -5.92
N LEU A 91 -27.04 6.38 -6.03
CA LEU A 91 -25.97 7.33 -6.34
C LEU A 91 -25.56 7.22 -7.82
N SER A 92 -25.08 8.31 -8.42
CA SER A 92 -24.48 8.28 -9.75
C SER A 92 -23.17 7.50 -9.77
N PHE A 93 -22.90 6.80 -10.87
CA PHE A 93 -21.64 6.09 -11.09
C PHE A 93 -21.34 5.96 -12.58
N GLU A 94 -20.11 6.24 -12.96
CA GLU A 94 -19.60 6.20 -14.34
C GLU A 94 -18.22 5.54 -14.36
N ILE A 95 -17.95 4.71 -15.38
CA ILE A 95 -16.64 4.10 -15.61
C ILE A 95 -15.87 4.98 -16.61
N VAL A 96 -14.62 5.31 -16.29
CA VAL A 96 -13.73 6.07 -17.18
C VAL A 96 -12.97 5.08 -18.05
N ALA A 97 -13.27 5.06 -19.35
CA ALA A 97 -12.74 4.06 -20.29
C ALA A 97 -11.23 4.17 -20.55
N ASP A 98 -10.67 5.39 -20.57
CA ASP A 98 -9.29 5.66 -21.00
C ASP A 98 -8.38 6.16 -19.87
N ALA A 99 -8.53 5.61 -18.66
CA ALA A 99 -7.67 5.99 -17.53
C ALA A 99 -6.19 5.65 -17.80
N LYS A 100 -5.29 6.63 -17.61
CA LYS A 100 -3.85 6.53 -17.90
C LYS A 100 -3.02 6.53 -16.61
N VAL A 101 -3.24 5.53 -15.77
CA VAL A 101 -2.55 5.43 -14.47
C VAL A 101 -1.15 4.84 -14.64
N VAL A 102 -1.03 3.69 -15.30
CA VAL A 102 0.26 3.01 -15.51
C VAL A 102 0.54 2.86 -17.00
N SER A 103 1.72 3.27 -17.46
CA SER A 103 2.13 2.99 -18.83
C SER A 103 2.43 1.50 -19.01
N ARG A 104 1.89 0.90 -20.07
CA ARG A 104 2.12 -0.51 -20.45
C ARG A 104 3.60 -0.86 -20.68
N SER A 105 4.46 0.14 -20.88
CA SER A 105 5.89 0.02 -21.12
C SER A 105 6.75 -0.19 -19.86
N LYS A 106 6.17 -0.13 -18.65
CA LYS A 106 6.94 -0.35 -17.42
C LYS A 106 7.28 -1.83 -17.25
N LYS A 107 8.58 -2.13 -17.31
CA LYS A 107 9.18 -3.46 -17.11
C LYS A 107 8.64 -4.05 -15.79
N ARG A 108 8.30 -5.35 -15.77
CA ARG A 108 7.88 -6.18 -14.61
C ARG A 108 6.39 -6.20 -14.23
N LYS A 109 5.48 -5.63 -15.02
CA LYS A 109 4.02 -5.77 -14.82
C LYS A 109 3.39 -6.42 -16.05
N ASP A 110 2.89 -7.63 -15.91
CA ASP A 110 2.22 -8.38 -16.97
C ASP A 110 0.71 -8.10 -16.93
N GLN A 111 0.04 -8.12 -18.08
CA GLN A 111 -1.41 -7.91 -18.19
C GLN A 111 -1.91 -6.65 -17.46
N VAL A 112 -1.22 -5.51 -17.63
CA VAL A 112 -1.57 -4.25 -16.94
C VAL A 112 -2.85 -3.66 -17.52
N ILE A 113 -3.84 -3.47 -16.66
CA ILE A 113 -5.10 -2.79 -16.97
C ILE A 113 -5.23 -1.58 -16.05
N SER A 114 -5.22 -0.38 -16.62
CA SER A 114 -5.59 0.84 -15.90
C SER A 114 -7.11 1.00 -15.94
N PHE A 115 -7.69 1.57 -14.88
CA PHE A 115 -9.13 1.83 -14.79
C PHE A 115 -9.38 3.12 -14.01
N GLY A 116 -10.55 3.70 -14.25
CA GLY A 116 -11.05 4.84 -13.48
C GLY A 116 -12.55 4.78 -13.33
N TRP A 117 -13.06 5.48 -12.33
CA TRP A 117 -14.49 5.61 -12.10
C TRP A 117 -14.81 6.96 -11.44
N LEU A 118 -16.00 7.48 -11.73
CA LEU A 118 -16.59 8.65 -11.14
C LEU A 118 -17.84 8.23 -10.38
N GLY A 119 -17.98 8.69 -9.14
CA GLY A 119 -19.13 8.48 -8.28
C GLY A 119 -19.88 9.79 -8.03
N ASP A 120 -20.92 9.70 -7.21
CA ASP A 120 -21.65 10.86 -6.71
C ASP A 120 -20.79 11.68 -5.72
N ASP A 121 -20.89 13.01 -5.76
CA ASP A 121 -20.18 13.92 -4.86
C ASP A 121 -20.52 13.70 -3.37
N LYS A 122 -21.69 13.12 -3.08
CA LYS A 122 -22.12 12.74 -1.72
C LYS A 122 -21.60 11.37 -1.29
N ALA A 123 -20.97 10.62 -2.19
CA ALA A 123 -20.35 9.36 -1.84
C ALA A 123 -19.12 9.60 -0.96
N GLN A 124 -18.72 8.57 -0.19
CA GLN A 124 -17.51 8.62 0.63
C GLN A 124 -16.25 8.90 -0.21
N SER A 125 -16.24 8.48 -1.47
CA SER A 125 -15.19 8.76 -2.44
C SER A 125 -15.86 9.10 -3.78
N PRO A 126 -15.79 10.36 -4.27
CA PRO A 126 -16.45 10.79 -5.50
C PRO A 126 -15.74 10.33 -6.78
N CYS A 127 -14.51 9.85 -6.71
CA CYS A 127 -13.83 9.24 -7.85
C CYS A 127 -12.70 8.33 -7.40
N GLY A 128 -12.21 7.49 -8.32
CA GLY A 128 -11.01 6.69 -8.10
C GLY A 128 -10.35 6.26 -9.40
N PHE A 129 -9.02 6.16 -9.36
CA PHE A 129 -8.19 5.79 -10.50
C PHE A 129 -7.15 4.78 -10.04
N GLY A 130 -6.97 3.71 -10.81
CA GLY A 130 -6.10 2.63 -10.42
C GLY A 130 -5.57 1.81 -11.59
N ALA A 131 -4.82 0.77 -11.22
CA ALA A 131 -4.38 -0.25 -12.13
C ALA A 131 -4.35 -1.61 -11.44
N ALA A 132 -4.60 -2.65 -12.24
CA ALA A 132 -4.39 -4.03 -11.87
C ALA A 132 -3.35 -4.66 -12.80
N TRP A 133 -2.57 -5.60 -12.27
CA TRP A 133 -1.58 -6.33 -13.05
C TRP A 133 -1.29 -7.68 -12.42
N TYR A 134 -0.71 -8.57 -13.21
CA TYR A 134 -0.11 -9.80 -12.73
C TYR A 134 1.41 -9.65 -12.71
N CYS A 135 2.06 -10.19 -11.69
CA CYS A 135 3.51 -10.30 -11.63
C CYS A 135 3.91 -11.77 -11.70
N SER A 136 4.57 -12.16 -12.80
CA SER A 136 5.12 -13.51 -13.01
C SER A 136 6.24 -13.89 -12.04
N THR A 137 6.90 -12.93 -11.39
CA THR A 137 7.93 -13.22 -10.37
C THR A 137 7.32 -13.61 -9.02
N CYS A 138 6.20 -12.98 -8.65
CA CYS A 138 5.57 -13.20 -7.34
C CYS A 138 4.36 -14.13 -7.42
N ASP A 139 3.93 -14.48 -8.63
CA ASP A 139 2.64 -15.12 -8.93
C ASP A 139 1.43 -14.37 -8.38
N ARG A 140 1.52 -13.04 -8.21
CA ARG A 140 0.48 -12.21 -7.61
C ARG A 140 -0.30 -11.41 -8.65
N VAL A 141 -1.62 -11.45 -8.53
CA VAL A 141 -2.50 -10.40 -9.07
C VAL A 141 -2.53 -9.28 -8.06
N THR A 142 -2.22 -8.07 -8.50
CA THR A 142 -2.26 -6.87 -7.67
C THR A 142 -3.35 -5.93 -8.20
N PHE A 143 -4.09 -5.33 -7.28
CA PHE A 143 -5.09 -4.32 -7.53
C PHE A 143 -4.77 -3.08 -6.70
N ALA A 144 -4.49 -1.95 -7.33
CA ALA A 144 -4.14 -0.72 -6.64
C ALA A 144 -4.97 0.45 -7.18
N HIS A 145 -5.52 1.28 -6.31
CA HIS A 145 -6.19 2.51 -6.72
C HIS A 145 -6.03 3.64 -5.71
N VAL A 146 -6.06 4.87 -6.22
CA VAL A 146 -6.14 6.09 -5.43
C VAL A 146 -7.54 6.64 -5.56
N VAL A 147 -8.13 7.05 -4.44
CA VAL A 147 -9.48 7.63 -4.39
C VAL A 147 -9.43 9.12 -4.09
N GLY A 148 -10.31 9.87 -4.75
CA GLY A 148 -10.51 11.29 -4.51
C GLY A 148 -11.36 11.54 -3.27
N GLN A 149 -11.26 12.76 -2.75
CA GLN A 149 -12.16 13.30 -1.73
C GLN A 149 -13.09 14.36 -2.32
N ALA A 150 -14.13 14.72 -1.59
CA ALA A 150 -15.09 15.76 -2.00
C ALA A 150 -14.38 17.06 -2.40
N GLY A 151 -14.77 17.63 -3.53
CA GLY A 151 -14.18 18.86 -4.09
C GLY A 151 -12.87 18.67 -4.86
N GLU A 152 -12.29 17.48 -4.91
CA GLU A 152 -11.10 17.23 -5.72
C GLU A 152 -11.45 16.89 -7.17
N LYS A 153 -10.75 17.54 -8.11
CA LYS A 153 -10.96 17.33 -9.54
C LYS A 153 -10.47 15.92 -9.96
N PRO A 154 -11.25 15.13 -10.71
CA PRO A 154 -10.86 13.79 -11.14
C PRO A 154 -9.50 13.72 -11.84
N ALA A 155 -9.18 14.67 -12.73
CA ALA A 155 -7.89 14.73 -13.43
C ALA A 155 -6.69 14.85 -12.47
N LYS A 156 -6.86 15.52 -11.32
CA LYS A 156 -5.81 15.60 -10.29
C LYS A 156 -5.60 14.23 -9.62
N ILE A 157 -6.70 13.51 -9.37
CA ILE A 157 -6.67 12.19 -8.74
C ILE A 157 -6.07 11.15 -9.69
N GLU A 158 -6.40 11.18 -10.98
CA GLU A 158 -5.80 10.31 -11.98
C GLU A 158 -4.28 10.46 -12.05
N ARG A 159 -3.80 11.71 -12.08
CA ARG A 159 -2.37 11.98 -12.07
C ARG A 159 -1.71 11.57 -10.76
N LEU A 160 -2.35 11.80 -9.61
CA LEU A 160 -1.85 11.30 -8.31
C LEU A 160 -1.78 9.77 -8.28
N ALA A 161 -2.78 9.08 -8.84
CA ALA A 161 -2.76 7.64 -9.02
C ALA A 161 -1.57 7.20 -9.87
N SER A 162 -1.26 7.92 -10.95
CA SER A 162 -0.11 7.61 -11.79
C SER A 162 1.22 7.78 -11.06
N GLU A 163 1.34 8.83 -10.23
CA GLU A 163 2.55 9.09 -9.44
C GLU A 163 2.73 8.07 -8.29
N VAL A 164 1.65 7.55 -7.70
CA VAL A 164 1.70 6.55 -6.60
C VAL A 164 1.76 5.11 -7.11
N ILE A 165 1.02 4.75 -8.16
CA ILE A 165 0.91 3.36 -8.66
C ILE A 165 1.92 3.10 -9.77
N GLY A 166 2.33 4.16 -10.49
CA GLY A 166 3.35 4.08 -11.50
C GLY A 166 4.66 3.46 -11.01
N PRO A 167 5.27 3.93 -9.91
CA PRO A 167 6.50 3.38 -9.36
C PRO A 167 6.28 2.19 -8.42
N LEU A 168 5.03 1.79 -8.16
CA LEU A 168 4.73 0.70 -7.24
C LEU A 168 5.35 -0.63 -7.71
N GLU A 169 6.29 -1.14 -6.91
CA GLU A 169 6.91 -2.44 -7.08
C GLU A 169 6.24 -3.47 -6.18
N CYS A 170 6.44 -4.76 -6.47
CA CYS A 170 5.78 -5.86 -5.77
C CYS A 170 6.75 -6.95 -5.27
N HIS A 171 8.05 -6.68 -5.28
CA HIS A 171 9.06 -7.49 -4.62
C HIS A 171 10.27 -6.59 -4.40
N GLY A 172 10.93 -6.73 -3.25
CA GLY A 172 12.19 -6.03 -3.06
C GLY A 172 13.34 -6.64 -3.85
N GLU A 173 14.49 -5.97 -3.82
CA GLU A 173 15.69 -6.37 -4.54
C GLU A 173 16.68 -7.07 -3.60
N GLY A 174 17.44 -8.03 -4.13
CA GLY A 174 18.54 -8.66 -3.38
C GLY A 174 18.11 -9.51 -2.18
N GLY A 175 16.86 -9.97 -2.13
CA GLY A 175 16.37 -10.84 -1.04
C GLY A 175 15.92 -10.07 0.21
N TRP A 176 15.72 -8.76 0.12
CA TRP A 176 15.21 -7.91 1.19
C TRP A 176 13.87 -7.29 0.78
N ASP A 177 12.92 -7.26 1.70
CA ASP A 177 11.66 -6.54 1.56
C ASP A 177 11.72 -5.27 2.44
N SER A 178 11.49 -4.10 1.82
CA SER A 178 11.37 -2.84 2.54
C SER A 178 10.03 -2.74 3.25
N TRP A 179 10.08 -2.40 4.53
CA TRP A 179 8.92 -2.05 5.34
C TRP A 179 9.03 -0.59 5.75
N SER A 180 7.95 0.15 5.56
CA SER A 180 7.87 1.52 6.08
C SER A 180 6.48 1.85 6.59
N LEU A 181 6.49 2.50 7.75
CA LEU A 181 5.31 2.86 8.51
C LEU A 181 5.62 4.10 9.34
N TYR A 182 4.83 5.16 9.18
CA TYR A 182 5.14 6.49 9.74
C TYR A 182 6.56 6.88 9.28
N ASP A 183 7.40 7.37 10.19
CA ASP A 183 8.80 7.73 9.91
C ASP A 183 9.77 6.53 10.00
N LEU A 184 9.28 5.32 10.26
CA LEU A 184 10.11 4.14 10.35
C LEU A 184 10.33 3.52 8.97
N LYS A 185 11.59 3.22 8.65
CA LYS A 185 11.99 2.38 7.52
C LYS A 185 12.88 1.25 8.03
N ILE A 186 12.58 0.02 7.62
CA ILE A 186 13.34 -1.18 7.99
C ILE A 186 13.37 -2.16 6.82
N GLU A 187 14.51 -2.81 6.63
CA GLU A 187 14.68 -3.88 5.65
C GLU A 187 14.58 -5.23 6.37
N ILE A 188 13.74 -6.12 5.86
CA ILE A 188 13.51 -7.46 6.42
C ILE A 188 13.86 -8.49 5.35
N PRO A 189 14.67 -9.53 5.64
CA PRO A 189 14.95 -10.55 4.64
C PRO A 189 13.66 -11.26 4.17
N THR A 190 13.57 -11.53 2.88
CA THR A 190 12.35 -12.06 2.22
C THR A 190 11.89 -13.42 2.75
N GLU A 191 12.74 -14.17 3.45
CA GLU A 191 12.43 -15.43 4.12
C GLU A 191 11.73 -15.27 5.49
N PHE A 192 11.62 -14.04 6.00
CA PHE A 192 10.85 -13.72 7.18
C PHE A 192 9.44 -13.25 6.78
N GLU A 193 8.45 -14.12 6.99
CA GLU A 193 7.05 -13.81 6.70
C GLU A 193 6.44 -12.99 7.83
N LEU A 194 5.47 -12.12 7.51
CA LEU A 194 4.72 -11.42 8.54
C LEU A 194 3.96 -12.41 9.41
N GLY A 195 4.30 -12.47 10.71
CA GLY A 195 3.60 -13.29 11.69
C GLY A 195 2.48 -12.54 12.39
N ARG A 196 2.79 -11.35 12.93
CA ARG A 196 1.82 -10.49 13.63
C ARG A 196 2.09 -9.03 13.29
N ALA A 197 1.05 -8.25 13.03
CA ALA A 197 1.13 -6.79 12.97
C ALA A 197 -0.04 -6.18 13.75
N GLN A 198 0.27 -5.20 14.59
CA GLN A 198 -0.71 -4.46 15.38
C GLN A 198 -0.31 -2.98 15.40
N LEU A 199 -1.16 -2.14 14.83
CA LEU A 199 -1.00 -0.69 14.79
C LEU A 199 -2.07 -0.08 15.70
N LEU A 200 -1.67 0.30 16.90
CA LEU A 200 -2.49 1.04 17.87
C LEU A 200 -1.98 2.48 17.98
N LEU A 201 -2.85 3.37 18.46
CA LEU A 201 -2.53 4.78 18.69
C LEU A 201 -1.24 4.99 19.48
N ASN A 202 -0.97 4.15 20.48
CA ASN A 202 0.18 4.24 21.38
C ASN A 202 1.18 3.08 21.23
N LYS A 203 1.02 2.25 20.20
CA LYS A 203 1.88 1.07 20.04
C LYS A 203 1.86 0.54 18.61
N VAL A 204 3.02 0.47 18.01
CA VAL A 204 3.27 -0.35 16.81
C VAL A 204 3.99 -1.61 17.26
N GLU A 205 3.43 -2.78 16.95
CA GLU A 205 4.08 -4.07 17.14
C GLU A 205 4.02 -4.86 15.83
N ILE A 206 5.19 -5.23 15.30
CA ILE A 206 5.29 -6.06 14.11
C ILE A 206 6.26 -7.20 14.41
N GLU A 207 5.87 -8.42 14.09
CA GLU A 207 6.66 -9.64 14.22
C GLU A 207 6.75 -10.31 12.85
N TRP A 208 7.96 -10.65 12.45
CA TRP A 208 8.24 -11.50 11.32
C TRP A 208 8.83 -12.82 11.77
N VAL A 209 8.47 -13.90 11.10
CA VAL A 209 8.83 -15.27 11.45
C VAL A 209 9.48 -15.93 10.25
N ARG A 210 10.71 -16.42 10.45
CA ARG A 210 11.31 -17.38 9.51
C ARG A 210 10.90 -18.77 9.98
N PRO A 211 10.11 -19.51 9.17
CA PRO A 211 9.63 -20.82 9.57
C PRO A 211 10.80 -21.80 9.73
N LYS A 212 10.58 -22.84 10.54
CA LYS A 212 11.56 -23.89 10.72
C LYS A 212 11.82 -24.59 9.37
N PRO A 213 13.09 -24.87 9.01
CA PRO A 213 13.39 -25.66 7.83
C PRO A 213 12.71 -27.04 7.89
N ILE A 214 12.09 -27.48 6.81
CA ILE A 214 11.45 -28.80 6.70
C ILE A 214 12.53 -29.85 6.37
N GLY A 215 12.43 -31.05 6.95
CA GLY A 215 13.30 -32.19 6.64
C GLY A 215 14.48 -32.37 7.60
N PHE A 216 15.44 -33.23 7.21
CA PHE A 216 16.56 -33.66 8.05
C PHE A 216 17.45 -32.49 8.51
N TYR A 217 17.61 -31.46 7.67
CA TYR A 217 18.35 -30.23 7.96
C TYR A 217 17.67 -29.31 9.00
N GLY A 218 16.40 -29.56 9.32
CA GLY A 218 15.64 -28.82 10.34
C GLY A 218 15.72 -29.43 11.74
N TRP A 219 16.35 -30.60 11.92
CA TRP A 219 16.40 -31.25 13.23
C TRP A 219 17.15 -30.36 14.24
N GLY A 220 16.55 -30.13 15.41
CA GLY A 220 17.09 -29.23 16.45
C GLY A 220 16.92 -27.71 16.21
N ARG A 221 16.55 -27.25 15.00
CA ARG A 221 16.35 -25.81 14.74
C ARG A 221 14.95 -25.33 15.14
N ARG A 222 14.87 -24.10 15.66
CA ARG A 222 13.62 -23.40 16.01
C ARG A 222 13.30 -22.36 14.92
N ALA A 223 12.03 -21.96 14.85
CA ALA A 223 11.67 -20.79 14.06
C ALA A 223 12.37 -19.55 14.62
N GLU A 224 12.87 -18.69 13.74
CA GLU A 224 13.49 -17.42 14.12
C GLU A 224 12.43 -16.32 14.04
N ARG A 225 12.55 -15.31 14.92
CA ARG A 225 11.59 -14.21 15.00
C ARG A 225 12.31 -12.88 15.06
N LEU A 226 11.87 -11.94 14.24
CA LEU A 226 12.24 -10.53 14.33
C LEU A 226 11.03 -9.78 14.87
N LYS A 227 11.22 -9.01 15.94
CA LYS A 227 10.14 -8.22 16.54
C LYS A 227 10.53 -6.76 16.61
N LEU A 228 9.67 -5.92 16.06
CA LEU A 228 9.69 -4.48 16.19
C LEU A 228 8.60 -4.06 17.18
N SER A 229 8.95 -3.19 18.12
CA SER A 229 7.99 -2.52 18.98
C SER A 229 8.35 -1.05 19.10
N ARG A 230 7.46 -0.17 18.64
CA ARG A 230 7.56 1.28 18.80
C ARG A 230 6.43 1.75 19.70
N PHE A 231 6.81 2.42 20.78
CA PHE A 231 5.89 3.13 21.65
C PHE A 231 6.06 4.61 21.34
N PRO A 232 5.06 5.29 20.74
CA PRO A 232 5.09 6.74 20.65
C PRO A 232 5.07 7.26 22.09
N VAL A 233 6.22 7.75 22.57
CA VAL A 233 6.23 8.53 23.79
C VAL A 233 5.49 9.80 23.44
N ALA A 234 4.33 10.03 24.08
CA ALA A 234 3.66 11.30 23.98
C ALA A 234 4.64 12.37 24.47
N SER A 235 5.10 13.23 23.57
CA SER A 235 5.56 14.55 23.96
C SER A 235 4.33 15.27 24.50
N VAL A 236 4.01 15.04 25.78
CA VAL A 236 3.18 15.97 26.53
C VAL A 236 4.04 17.23 26.65
N LEU A 237 3.87 18.14 25.69
CA LEU A 237 4.13 19.54 25.94
C LEU A 237 3.23 19.89 27.13
N LEU A 238 3.82 19.99 28.32
CA LEU A 238 3.24 20.78 29.39
C LEU A 238 3.25 22.23 28.88
N ALA A 239 2.25 22.58 28.06
CA ALA A 239 1.89 23.95 27.83
C ALA A 239 1.35 24.45 29.18
N ASP A 240 2.14 25.32 29.82
CA ASP A 240 1.74 26.24 30.88
C ASP A 240 1.46 25.67 32.28
N HIS A 241 2.25 24.72 32.78
CA HIS A 241 2.32 24.50 34.23
C HIS A 241 3.75 24.51 34.77
N PRO A 242 4.12 25.49 35.63
CA PRO A 242 5.40 25.45 36.33
C PRO A 242 5.38 24.29 37.33
N LEU A 243 6.41 23.43 37.25
CA LEU A 243 6.68 22.42 38.25
C LEU A 243 7.38 23.08 39.44
N GLU A 244 6.61 23.52 40.42
CA GLU A 244 7.10 23.79 41.78
C GLU A 244 6.28 22.99 42.80
N LYS A 245 6.97 22.19 43.62
CA LYS A 245 7.45 22.63 44.94
C LYS A 245 8.73 21.89 45.31
#